data_AF-A0A0L0UIW4-F1
#
_entry.id   AF-A0A0L0UIW4-F1
#
_cell.length_a   1.000
_cell.length_b   1.000
_cell.length_c   1.000
_cell.angle_alpha   90.00
_cell.angle_beta   90.00
_cell.angle_gamma   90.00
#
_symmetry.space_group_name_H-M   'P 1'
#
loop_
_entity.id
_entity.type
_entity.pdbx_description
1 polymer ?
#
loop_
_entity_poly.entity_id
_entity_poly.type
_entity_poly.pdbx_seq_one_letter_code
_entity_poly.pdbx_strand_id
1 'polypeptide(L)'
;TSCFIVCYSIANRTSFDNVKSKWLGELNRYGKHVSKLLVGTKLDLRIPNSKQFVNTVEGERLAKKIGDYKLRLYEQLVAKKDTQGEQLVICFSSE
;
A
#
# COMPACT_ATOMS: atom_id res chain seq x y z
N THR A 1 -3.91 19.01 4.97
CA THR A 1 -2.91 17.94 5.02
C THR A 1 -3.19 16.95 3.91
N SER A 2 -2.37 16.93 2.87
CA SER A 2 -2.51 15.97 1.78
C SER A 2 -1.70 14.71 2.11
N CYS A 3 -2.29 13.53 2.01
CA CYS A 3 -1.59 12.25 2.22
C CYS A 3 -2.05 11.23 1.19
N PHE A 4 -1.11 10.46 0.68
CA PHE A 4 -1.39 9.33 -0.21
C PHE A 4 -1.48 8.05 0.58
N ILE A 5 -2.59 7.32 0.44
CA ILE A 5 -2.73 5.98 1.00
C ILE A 5 -2.50 4.96 -0.12
N VAL A 6 -1.49 4.12 0.09
CA VAL A 6 -1.10 3.06 -0.83
C VAL A 6 -1.41 1.72 -0.19
N CYS A 7 -2.32 0.97 -0.82
CA CYS A 7 -2.77 -0.32 -0.31
C CYS A 7 -2.23 -1.47 -1.17
N TYR A 8 -1.82 -2.56 -0.53
CA TYR A 8 -1.54 -3.85 -1.18
C TYR A 8 -2.24 -4.98 -0.43
N SER A 9 -2.47 -6.11 -1.10
CA SER A 9 -3.03 -7.31 -0.48
C SER A 9 -1.91 -8.21 -0.02
N ILE A 10 -1.89 -8.61 1.25
CA ILE A 10 -0.85 -9.51 1.76
C ILE A 10 -0.89 -10.90 1.10
N ALA A 11 -2.06 -11.29 0.57
CA ALA A 11 -2.28 -12.53 -0.16
C ALA A 11 -1.89 -12.45 -1.65
N ASN A 12 -1.54 -11.27 -2.16
CA ASN A 12 -1.20 -11.07 -3.58
C ASN A 12 0.14 -10.31 -3.70
N ARG A 13 1.24 -11.04 -3.89
CA ARG A 13 2.59 -10.47 -4.05
C ARG A 13 2.70 -9.51 -5.23
N THR A 14 2.02 -9.79 -6.34
CA THR A 14 2.01 -8.87 -7.50
C THR A 14 1.49 -7.49 -7.12
N SER A 15 0.47 -7.43 -6.25
CA SER A 15 -0.04 -6.14 -5.75
C SER A 15 0.99 -5.38 -4.92
N PHE A 16 1.84 -6.08 -4.17
CA PHE A 16 2.94 -5.51 -3.39
C PHE A 16 4.09 -5.03 -4.28
N ASP A 17 4.47 -5.81 -5.29
CA ASP A 17 5.53 -5.43 -6.23
C ASP A 17 5.14 -4.21 -7.09
N ASN A 18 3.86 -4.14 -7.48
CA ASN A 18 3.31 -3.00 -8.21
C ASN A 18 3.39 -1.68 -7.45
N VAL A 19 3.38 -1.70 -6.10
CA VAL A 19 3.58 -0.48 -5.29
C VAL A 19 4.88 0.18 -5.71
N LYS A 20 5.97 -0.58 -5.74
CA LYS A 20 7.29 -0.06 -6.08
C LYS A 20 7.43 0.26 -7.56
N SER A 21 6.96 -0.62 -8.44
CA SER A 21 7.23 -0.52 -9.88
C SER A 21 6.36 0.51 -10.59
N LYS A 22 5.12 0.73 -10.12
CA LYS A 22 4.15 1.62 -10.77
C LYS A 22 3.80 2.81 -9.90
N TRP A 23 3.26 2.53 -8.71
CA TRP A 23 2.59 3.55 -7.90
C TRP A 23 3.54 4.61 -7.35
N LEU A 24 4.76 4.24 -6.95
CA LEU A 24 5.72 5.24 -6.47
C LEU A 24 6.12 6.27 -7.52
N GLY A 25 6.23 5.86 -8.79
CA GLY A 25 6.54 6.77 -9.88
C GLY A 25 5.42 7.81 -10.06
N GLU A 26 4.18 7.35 -10.10
CA GLU A 26 3.00 8.21 -10.25
C GLU A 26 2.81 9.14 -9.05
N LEU A 27 2.88 8.61 -7.82
CA LEU A 27 2.73 9.40 -6.60
C LEU A 27 3.79 10.50 -6.47
N ASN A 28 5.03 10.22 -6.91
CA ASN A 28 6.08 11.23 -6.92
C ASN A 28 5.87 12.32 -7.98
N ARG A 29 5.15 12.03 -9.08
CA ARG A 29 4.75 13.04 -10.07
C ARG A 29 3.67 13.97 -9.54
N TYR A 30 2.69 13.45 -8.81
CA TYR A 30 1.63 14.26 -8.20
C TYR A 30 2.12 15.05 -6.98
N GLY A 31 3.04 14.50 -6.19
CA GLY A 31 3.48 15.16 -4.97
C GLY A 31 4.69 14.48 -4.34
N LYS A 32 5.90 14.88 -4.76
CA LYS A 32 7.16 14.38 -4.18
C LYS A 32 7.24 14.56 -2.66
N HIS A 33 6.75 15.70 -2.16
CA HIS A 33 6.80 16.08 -0.74
C HIS A 33 5.57 15.66 0.08
N VAL A 34 4.60 14.98 -0.53
CA VAL A 34 3.39 14.53 0.16
C VAL A 34 3.68 13.26 0.95
N SER A 35 3.21 13.21 2.19
CA SER A 35 3.33 12.04 3.07
C SER A 35 2.62 10.82 2.49
N LYS A 36 3.22 9.64 2.61
CA LYS A 36 2.72 8.39 2.02
C LYS A 36 2.49 7.36 3.12
N LEU A 37 1.30 6.77 3.16
CA LEU A 37 0.90 5.73 4.11
C LEU A 37 0.80 4.39 3.37
N LEU A 38 1.62 3.42 3.73
CA LEU A 38 1.57 2.07 3.17
C LEU A 38 0.71 1.16 4.04
N VAL A 39 -0.24 0.46 3.43
CA VAL A 39 -1.22 -0.41 4.10
C VAL A 39 -1.21 -1.81 3.47
N GLY A 40 -0.98 -2.82 4.31
CA GLY A 40 -1.23 -4.22 3.95
C GLY A 40 -2.66 -4.61 4.34
N THR A 41 -3.42 -5.13 3.37
CA THR A 41 -4.83 -5.54 3.49
C THR A 41 -4.99 -7.05 3.39
N LYS A 42 -6.21 -7.55 3.70
CA LYS A 42 -6.58 -8.97 3.67
C LYS A 42 -5.77 -9.84 4.64
N LEU A 43 -5.56 -9.33 5.85
CA LEU A 43 -4.79 -10.01 6.89
C LEU A 43 -5.43 -11.35 7.30
N ASP A 44 -6.76 -11.41 7.23
CA ASP A 44 -7.60 -12.58 7.48
C ASP A 44 -7.25 -13.79 6.60
N LEU A 45 -6.76 -13.56 5.38
CA LEU A 45 -6.36 -14.64 4.48
C LEU A 45 -5.01 -15.28 4.85
N ARG A 46 -4.29 -14.74 5.84
CA ARG A 46 -2.94 -15.21 6.20
C ARG A 46 -2.98 -16.65 6.72
N ILE A 47 -2.29 -17.54 6.00
CA ILE A 47 -2.05 -18.91 6.46
C ILE A 47 -0.72 -18.96 7.21
N PRO A 48 -0.69 -19.43 8.48
CA PRO A 48 0.55 -19.60 9.24
C PRO A 48 1.60 -20.42 8.47
N ASN A 49 2.87 -20.03 8.55
CA ASN A 49 4.00 -20.69 7.90
C ASN A 49 3.99 -20.73 6.35
N SER A 50 3.05 -20.05 5.69
CA SER A 50 3.05 -19.94 4.22
C SER A 50 3.94 -18.80 3.73
N LYS A 51 4.85 -19.12 2.79
CA LYS A 51 5.73 -18.13 2.13
C LYS A 51 5.03 -17.31 1.04
N GLN A 52 3.80 -17.68 0.67
CA GLN A 52 3.06 -17.01 -0.39
C GLN A 52 2.60 -15.60 0.03
N PHE A 53 2.43 -15.37 1.33
CA PHE A 53 1.99 -14.08 1.85
C PHE A 53 3.17 -13.12 2.02
N VAL A 54 2.88 -11.84 1.82
CA VAL A 54 3.80 -10.77 2.20
C VAL A 54 3.87 -10.70 3.72
N ASN A 55 5.07 -10.82 4.26
CA ASN A 55 5.28 -10.73 5.70
C ASN A 55 5.47 -9.27 6.15
N THR A 56 5.37 -9.04 7.46
CA THR A 56 5.50 -7.70 8.04
C THR A 56 6.86 -7.07 7.75
N VAL A 57 7.94 -7.85 7.77
CA VAL A 57 9.32 -7.37 7.53
C VAL A 57 9.50 -6.89 6.10
N GLU A 58 8.93 -7.59 5.11
CA GLU A 58 8.88 -7.16 3.72
C GLU A 58 8.11 -5.84 3.59
N GLY A 59 6.95 -5.75 4.24
CA GLY A 59 6.14 -4.53 4.33
C GLY A 59 6.93 -3.33 4.87
N GLU A 60 7.60 -3.50 6.01
CA GLU A 60 8.43 -2.47 6.64
C GLU A 60 9.61 -2.05 5.78
N ARG A 61 10.27 -3.01 5.11
CA ARG A 61 11.38 -2.71 4.18
C ARG A 61 10.91 -1.93 2.97
N LEU A 62 9.74 -2.26 2.42
CA LEU A 62 9.17 -1.48 1.32
C LEU A 62 8.85 -0.08 1.81
N ALA A 63 8.20 0.02 2.96
CA ALA A 63 7.87 1.28 3.57
C ALA A 63 9.14 2.14 3.74
N LYS A 64 10.24 1.59 4.31
CA LYS A 64 11.60 2.19 4.39
C LYS A 64 12.08 2.84 3.09
N LYS A 65 11.83 2.18 1.96
CA LYS A 65 12.29 2.65 0.64
C LYS A 65 11.44 3.77 0.06
N ILE A 66 10.21 3.95 0.53
CA ILE A 66 9.25 4.93 0.00
C ILE A 66 9.51 6.35 0.56
N GLY A 67 10.30 6.47 1.64
CA GLY A 67 10.53 7.75 2.35
C GLY A 67 9.38 8.07 3.32
N ASP A 68 9.62 8.98 4.28
CA ASP A 68 8.80 9.29 5.47
C ASP A 68 7.37 8.68 5.48
N TYR A 69 7.29 7.47 6.02
CA TYR A 69 6.13 6.59 5.93
C TYR A 69 5.80 6.04 7.31
N LYS A 70 4.52 5.73 7.51
CA LYS A 70 4.05 4.92 8.64
C LYS A 70 3.52 3.63 8.04
N LEU A 71 3.99 2.47 8.49
CA LEU A 71 3.33 1.20 8.15
C LEU A 71 2.22 0.96 9.17
N ARG A 72 1.01 0.67 8.71
CA ARG A 72 -0.03 0.10 9.57
C ARG A 72 -0.66 -1.10 8.89
N LEU A 73 -0.79 -2.18 9.66
CA LEU A 73 -1.58 -3.35 9.29
C LEU A 73 -2.97 -3.13 9.89
N TYR A 74 -3.99 -3.21 9.05
CA TYR A 74 -5.38 -3.12 9.49
C TYR A 74 -6.09 -4.41 9.10
N GLU A 75 -6.82 -5.01 10.05
CA GLU A 75 -7.67 -6.17 9.80
C GLU A 75 -8.87 -5.80 8.92
N GLN A 76 -9.36 -4.56 9.03
CA GLN A 76 -10.47 -4.04 8.23
C GLN A 76 -10.17 -2.61 7.77
N LEU A 77 -9.65 -2.48 6.55
CA LEU A 77 -9.72 -1.22 5.81
C LEU A 77 -10.52 -1.46 4.53
N VAL A 78 -11.69 -0.83 4.45
CA VAL A 78 -12.52 -0.82 3.24
C VAL A 78 -11.88 0.16 2.26
N ALA A 79 -11.01 -0.35 1.40
CA ALA A 79 -10.52 0.35 0.24
C ALA A 79 -11.67 0.43 -0.79
N LYS A 80 -12.30 1.59 -0.98
CA LYS A 80 -13.38 1.79 -1.98
C LYS A 80 -12.83 1.67 -3.41
N LYS A 81 -13.15 0.58 -4.11
CA LYS A 81 -12.83 0.31 -5.53
C LYS A 81 -13.07 1.53 -6.43
N ASP A 82 -12.06 1.99 -7.15
CA ASP A 82 -12.26 2.81 -8.35
C ASP A 82 -12.65 1.89 -9.51
N THR A 83 -13.50 2.42 -10.39
CA THR A 83 -14.35 1.70 -11.35
C THR A 83 -13.58 1.14 -12.54
N GLN A 84 -12.24 1.21 -12.54
CA GLN A 84 -11.38 0.65 -13.58
C GLN A 84 -10.23 -0.16 -12.97
N GLY A 85 -10.47 -1.46 -12.77
CA GLY A 85 -9.44 -2.50 -12.79
C GLY A 85 -8.23 -2.37 -11.86
N GLU A 86 -8.26 -3.14 -10.76
CA GLU A 86 -7.08 -3.61 -10.01
C GLU A 86 -5.97 -2.60 -9.67
N GLN A 87 -6.25 -1.70 -8.72
CA GLN A 87 -5.44 -1.34 -7.55
C GLN A 87 -5.87 0.04 -7.07
N LEU A 88 -6.06 0.17 -5.75
CA LEU A 88 -6.62 1.36 -5.17
C LEU A 88 -5.55 2.26 -4.56
N VAL A 89 -5.37 3.43 -5.17
CA VAL A 89 -4.69 4.57 -4.55
C VAL A 89 -5.77 5.55 -4.13
N ILE A 90 -5.95 5.75 -2.82
CA ILE A 90 -6.87 6.78 -2.33
C ILE A 90 -6.04 8.03 -2.04
N CYS A 91 -6.23 9.06 -2.86
CA CYS A 91 -5.69 10.40 -2.64
C CYS A 91 -6.71 11.19 -1.82
N PHE A 92 -6.39 11.55 -0.58
CA PHE A 92 -7.13 12.59 0.13
C PHE A 92 -6.43 13.93 -0.11
N SER A 93 -6.99 14.74 -1.00
CA SER A 93 -6.72 16.19 -1.00
C SER A 93 -7.68 16.80 0.01
N SER A 94 -7.17 17.37 1.10
CA SER A 94 -7.98 18.27 1.91
C SER A 94 -8.18 19.54 1.09
N GLU A 95 -9.41 19.83 0.66
CA GLU A 95 -9.84 21.22 0.45
C GLU A 95 -9.59 22.04 1.72
#